data_AF-A0A2T4TTZ9-F1
#
_entry.id   AF-A0A2T4TTZ9-F1
#
_cell.length_a   1.000
_cell.length_b   1.000
_cell.length_c   1.000
_cell.angle_alpha   90.00
_cell.angle_beta   90.00
_cell.angle_gamma   90.00
#
_symmetry.space_group_name_H-M   'P 1'
#
loop_
_entity.id
_entity.type
_entity.pdbx_description
1 polymer ?
#
loop_
_entity_poly.entity_id
_entity_poly.type
_entity_poly.pdbx_seq_one_letter_code
_entity_poly.pdbx_strand_id
1 'polypeptide(L)'
;MNRNDLSGHLKSSAIKLGLCKQWQEEWKDNTDKQSLIDKYFSGLDFPMRFHWPSNDFIKENFEQRLLRDNNILVDDTRSLLNPKEAVILGTSKSIVRVNSDNYSTIYIRDSSHVEIIVKNKAFVIVHLFEKANIKVQTEDFPNVLILKHSKEVVIEATSNVKIKEDLDYLK
;
A
#
# COMPACT_ATOMS: atom_id res chain seq x y z
N MET A 1 11.06 21.88 -1.67
CA MET A 1 12.04 21.51 -0.62
C MET A 1 13.31 20.99 -1.28
N ASN A 2 14.50 21.32 -0.77
CA ASN A 2 15.77 20.75 -1.25
C ASN A 2 15.89 19.29 -0.79
N ARG A 3 16.70 18.44 -1.45
CA ARG A 3 16.80 16.99 -1.14
C ARG A 3 17.16 16.70 0.34
N ASN A 4 18.00 17.54 0.96
CA ASN A 4 18.39 17.42 2.38
C ASN A 4 17.25 17.76 3.36
N ASP A 5 16.25 18.51 2.90
CA ASP A 5 15.11 18.96 3.70
C ASP A 5 14.03 17.85 3.80
N LEU A 6 13.81 17.08 2.73
CA LEU A 6 12.78 16.03 2.69
C LEU A 6 13.07 14.86 3.64
N SER A 7 14.25 14.23 3.55
CA SER A 7 14.60 13.08 4.40
C SER A 7 14.61 13.46 5.89
N GLY A 8 15.14 14.64 6.23
CA GLY A 8 15.17 15.14 7.60
C GLY A 8 13.76 15.43 8.14
N HIS A 9 12.90 16.05 7.32
CA HIS A 9 11.51 16.31 7.67
C HIS A 9 10.72 15.02 7.94
N LEU A 10 10.88 14.03 7.07
CA LEU A 10 10.27 12.71 7.24
C LEU A 10 10.75 12.05 8.54
N LYS A 11 12.06 11.94 8.75
CA LYS A 11 12.60 11.36 9.99
C LYS A 11 12.07 12.07 11.24
N SER A 12 12.11 13.41 11.26
CA SER A 12 11.65 14.20 12.41
C SER A 12 10.16 14.01 12.70
N SER A 13 9.31 13.99 11.66
CA SER A 13 7.87 13.75 11.83
C SER A 13 7.56 12.33 12.27
N ALA A 14 8.26 11.31 11.75
CA ALA A 14 8.12 9.94 12.21
C ALA A 14 8.53 9.78 13.70
N ILE A 15 9.60 10.43 14.14
CA ILE A 15 10.02 10.42 15.55
C ILE A 15 8.91 10.98 16.46
N LYS A 16 8.25 12.06 16.06
CA LYS A 16 7.12 12.65 16.82
C LYS A 16 5.93 11.70 16.93
N LEU A 17 5.77 10.79 15.97
CA LEU A 17 4.74 9.74 15.96
C LEU A 17 5.18 8.45 16.68
N GLY A 18 6.39 8.43 17.26
CA GLY A 18 6.88 7.30 18.04
C GLY A 18 7.72 6.28 17.27
N LEU A 19 8.38 6.67 16.18
CA LEU A 19 9.35 5.81 15.49
C LEU A 19 10.38 5.24 16.49
N CYS A 20 10.62 3.93 16.48
CA CYS A 20 11.50 3.31 17.48
C CYS A 20 12.99 3.64 17.26
N LYS A 21 13.81 3.51 18.31
CA LYS A 21 15.24 3.87 18.28
C LYS A 21 16.01 3.18 17.16
N GLN A 22 15.76 1.90 16.92
CA GLN A 22 16.42 1.14 15.85
C GLN A 22 16.22 1.84 14.49
N TRP A 23 14.97 2.15 14.12
CA TRP A 23 14.68 2.84 12.87
C TRP A 23 15.24 4.28 12.83
N GLN A 24 15.33 4.96 13.97
CA GLN A 24 15.96 6.28 14.05
C GLN A 24 17.47 6.23 13.75
N GLU A 25 18.16 5.21 14.27
CA GLU A 25 19.60 4.98 14.11
C GLU A 25 19.93 4.48 12.68
N GLU A 26 19.10 3.61 12.12
CA GLU A 26 19.24 3.10 10.75
C GLU A 26 18.86 4.13 9.66
N TRP A 27 18.20 5.23 10.05
CA TRP A 27 17.83 6.31 9.13
C TRP A 27 19.03 7.20 8.82
N LYS A 28 19.69 6.90 7.71
CA LYS A 28 20.81 7.70 7.17
C LYS A 28 20.35 9.09 6.75
N ASP A 29 21.18 10.09 7.04
CA ASP A 29 20.94 11.45 6.57
C ASP A 29 21.01 11.53 5.04
N ASN A 30 20.26 12.46 4.45
CA ASN A 30 20.19 12.69 3.00
C ASN A 30 19.80 11.45 2.17
N THR A 31 18.97 10.57 2.74
CA THR A 31 18.38 9.43 2.03
C THR A 31 17.61 9.95 0.80
N ASP A 32 17.90 9.41 -0.38
CA ASP A 32 17.22 9.80 -1.61
C ASP A 32 15.77 9.26 -1.66
N LYS A 33 14.95 9.78 -2.58
CA LYS A 33 13.53 9.44 -2.64
C LYS A 33 13.25 7.96 -2.89
N GLN A 34 14.08 7.26 -3.67
CA GLN A 34 13.88 5.83 -3.90
C GLN A 34 14.17 5.07 -2.61
N SER A 35 15.30 5.35 -1.96
CA SER A 35 15.65 4.75 -0.67
C SER A 35 14.61 5.05 0.43
N LEU A 36 13.93 6.20 0.38
CA LEU A 36 12.81 6.53 1.27
C LEU A 36 11.56 5.67 0.99
N ILE A 37 11.26 5.39 -0.28
CA ILE A 37 10.18 4.47 -0.68
C ILE A 37 10.51 3.04 -0.24
N ASP A 38 11.75 2.60 -0.41
CA ASP A 38 12.18 1.25 0.01
C ASP A 38 12.00 1.07 1.54
N LYS A 39 12.31 2.12 2.32
CA LYS A 39 12.03 2.16 3.77
C LYS A 39 10.53 2.13 4.08
N TYR A 40 9.73 2.85 3.31
CA TYR A 40 8.28 2.89 3.45
C TYR A 40 7.67 1.49 3.31
N PHE A 41 8.08 0.71 2.30
CA PHE A 41 7.65 -0.69 2.16
C PHE A 41 8.22 -1.60 3.25
N SER A 42 9.49 -1.43 3.63
CA SER A 42 10.13 -2.26 4.66
C SER A 42 9.51 -2.10 6.06
N GLY A 43 8.89 -0.95 6.34
CA GLY A 43 8.28 -0.62 7.62
C GLY A 43 6.78 -0.30 7.52
N LEU A 44 6.08 -0.88 6.54
CA LEU A 44 4.78 -0.41 6.06
C LEU A 44 3.68 -0.32 7.13
N ASP A 45 3.74 -1.12 8.19
CA ASP A 45 2.81 -1.03 9.32
C ASP A 45 2.82 0.36 9.96
N PHE A 46 3.98 1.03 10.04
CA PHE A 46 4.09 2.35 10.65
C PHE A 46 3.35 3.43 9.81
N PRO A 47 3.60 3.56 8.49
CA PRO A 47 2.77 4.38 7.62
C PRO A 47 1.28 4.07 7.65
N MET A 48 0.92 2.78 7.64
CA MET A 48 -0.49 2.36 7.68
C MET A 48 -1.14 2.73 9.02
N ARG A 49 -0.43 2.65 10.13
CA ARG A 49 -0.96 3.05 11.45
C ARG A 49 -1.16 4.55 11.60
N PHE A 50 -0.18 5.36 11.18
CA PHE A 50 -0.13 6.77 11.55
C PHE A 50 -0.51 7.75 10.42
N HIS A 51 -0.99 7.26 9.27
CA HIS A 51 -1.23 8.09 8.07
C HIS A 51 0.01 8.92 7.70
N TRP A 52 1.16 8.26 7.75
CA TRP A 52 2.44 8.94 7.64
C TRP A 52 3.28 8.37 6.48
N PRO A 53 3.80 9.21 5.57
CA PRO A 53 3.45 10.61 5.38
C PRO A 53 1.98 10.75 4.91
N SER A 54 1.40 11.95 5.04
CA SER A 54 0.04 12.18 4.54
C SER A 54 -0.02 12.09 3.01
N ASN A 55 -1.20 11.78 2.47
CA ASN A 55 -1.43 11.70 1.03
C ASN A 55 -1.03 13.00 0.30
N ASP A 56 -1.36 14.16 0.86
CA ASP A 56 -0.98 15.47 0.29
C ASP A 56 0.54 15.65 0.32
N PHE A 57 1.20 15.28 1.41
CA PHE A 57 2.65 15.35 1.50
C PHE A 57 3.33 14.46 0.45
N ILE A 58 2.83 13.24 0.23
CA ILE A 58 3.35 12.33 -0.78
C ILE A 58 3.24 12.97 -2.17
N LYS A 59 2.07 13.50 -2.53
CA LYS A 59 1.83 14.13 -3.84
C LYS A 59 2.69 15.38 -4.07
N GLU A 60 2.92 16.19 -3.04
CA GLU A 60 3.72 17.42 -3.14
C GLU A 60 5.22 17.15 -3.24
N ASN A 61 5.71 16.06 -2.64
CA ASN A 61 7.14 15.84 -2.45
C ASN A 61 7.73 14.71 -3.29
N PHE A 62 6.91 13.80 -3.84
CA PHE A 62 7.37 12.71 -4.70
C PHE A 62 6.82 12.85 -6.11
N GLU A 63 7.68 12.67 -7.11
CA GLU A 63 7.27 12.73 -8.51
C GLU A 63 6.27 11.60 -8.80
N GLN A 64 5.15 11.90 -9.45
CA GLN A 64 4.12 10.90 -9.76
C GLN A 64 4.69 9.68 -10.52
N ARG A 65 5.66 9.91 -11.43
CA ARG A 65 6.35 8.82 -12.13
C ARG A 65 7.09 7.90 -11.16
N LEU A 66 7.82 8.45 -10.19
CA LEU A 66 8.55 7.66 -9.20
C LEU A 66 7.60 6.82 -8.34
N LEU A 67 6.47 7.40 -7.90
CA LEU A 67 5.43 6.66 -7.17
C LEU A 67 4.87 5.51 -7.99
N ARG A 68 4.52 5.78 -9.26
CA ARG A 68 3.97 4.80 -10.19
C ARG A 68 4.95 3.68 -10.55
N ASP A 69 6.23 3.98 -10.69
CA ASP A 69 7.30 3.00 -10.95
C ASP A 69 7.50 2.08 -9.73
N ASN A 70 7.07 2.51 -8.53
CA ASN A 70 7.08 1.76 -7.28
C ASN A 70 5.69 1.24 -6.85
N ASN A 71 4.69 1.26 -7.73
CA ASN A 71 3.31 0.80 -7.45
C ASN A 71 2.62 1.50 -6.26
N ILE A 72 2.97 2.75 -5.99
CA ILE A 72 2.27 3.61 -5.04
C ILE A 72 1.30 4.50 -5.83
N LEU A 73 0.01 4.41 -5.50
CA LEU A 73 -1.05 5.24 -6.07
C LEU A 73 -1.65 6.12 -4.96
N VAL A 74 -1.69 7.43 -5.18
CA VAL A 74 -2.31 8.39 -4.26
C VAL A 74 -3.20 9.32 -5.08
N ASP A 75 -4.51 9.24 -4.86
CA ASP A 75 -5.52 9.92 -5.70
C ASP A 75 -5.30 9.70 -7.20
N ASP A 76 -4.85 8.49 -7.58
CA ASP A 76 -4.43 8.18 -8.94
C ASP A 76 -5.38 7.17 -9.61
N THR A 77 -5.49 7.28 -10.94
CA THR A 77 -6.25 6.34 -11.77
C THR A 77 -5.31 5.58 -12.70
N ARG A 78 -4.99 4.32 -12.35
CA ARG A 78 -4.02 3.52 -13.11
C ARG A 78 -4.26 2.02 -12.94
N SER A 79 -3.93 1.23 -13.96
CA SER A 79 -3.88 -0.23 -13.85
C SER A 79 -2.48 -0.72 -13.49
N LEU A 80 -2.40 -1.75 -12.65
CA LEU A 80 -1.16 -2.44 -12.29
C LEU A 80 -1.20 -3.88 -12.83
N LEU A 81 -0.05 -4.38 -13.30
CA LEU A 81 0.11 -5.74 -13.79
C LEU A 81 1.22 -6.44 -13.01
N ASN A 82 0.88 -7.53 -12.34
CA ASN A 82 1.77 -8.35 -11.52
C ASN A 82 2.65 -7.53 -10.54
N PRO A 83 2.12 -6.56 -9.78
CA PRO A 83 2.93 -5.85 -8.81
C PRO A 83 3.34 -6.82 -7.68
N LYS A 84 4.62 -6.92 -7.35
CA LYS A 84 5.04 -7.71 -6.18
C LYS A 84 4.43 -7.14 -4.90
N GLU A 85 4.52 -5.82 -4.75
CA GLU A 85 3.88 -5.05 -3.68
C GLU A 85 3.25 -3.79 -4.28
N ALA A 86 2.12 -3.36 -3.74
CA ALA A 86 1.42 -2.15 -4.16
C ALA A 86 0.73 -1.47 -2.97
N VAL A 87 0.70 -0.13 -2.97
CA VAL A 87 0.05 0.70 -1.96
C VAL A 87 -0.89 1.67 -2.66
N ILE A 88 -2.18 1.61 -2.34
CA ILE A 88 -3.24 2.34 -3.04
C ILE A 88 -4.02 3.16 -2.01
N LEU A 89 -3.87 4.48 -2.09
CA LEU A 89 -4.29 5.46 -1.09
C LEU A 89 -5.22 6.54 -1.66
N GLY A 90 -5.87 7.26 -0.75
CA GLY A 90 -6.73 8.41 -1.01
C GLY A 90 -8.05 8.00 -1.68
N THR A 91 -8.30 8.57 -2.84
CA THR A 91 -9.49 8.35 -3.68
C THR A 91 -9.15 7.60 -4.97
N SER A 92 -8.03 6.86 -4.96
CA SER A 92 -7.51 6.16 -6.14
C SER A 92 -8.52 5.19 -6.74
N LYS A 93 -8.49 5.07 -8.07
CA LYS A 93 -9.30 4.12 -8.84
C LYS A 93 -8.39 3.24 -9.69
N SER A 94 -8.35 1.94 -9.44
CA SER A 94 -7.36 1.09 -10.12
C SER A 94 -7.88 -0.29 -10.47
N ILE A 95 -7.22 -0.91 -11.46
CA ILE A 95 -7.38 -2.33 -11.77
C ILE A 95 -6.04 -3.00 -11.54
N VAL A 96 -5.97 -3.95 -10.61
CA VAL A 96 -4.78 -4.76 -10.36
C VAL A 96 -4.99 -6.13 -10.96
N ARG A 97 -4.13 -6.51 -11.91
CA ARG A 97 -4.14 -7.84 -12.54
C ARG A 97 -2.95 -8.65 -12.05
N VAL A 98 -3.21 -9.84 -11.52
CA VAL A 98 -2.16 -10.79 -11.09
C VAL A 98 -2.42 -12.13 -11.77
N ASN A 99 -1.45 -12.65 -12.53
CA ASN A 99 -1.61 -13.83 -13.36
C ASN A 99 -0.42 -14.80 -13.27
N SER A 100 -0.52 -15.93 -13.97
CA SER A 100 0.51 -16.98 -14.01
C SER A 100 0.84 -17.52 -12.60
N ASP A 101 2.11 -17.54 -12.22
CA ASP A 101 2.65 -17.97 -10.93
C ASP A 101 3.13 -16.78 -10.07
N ASN A 102 2.67 -15.56 -10.39
CA ASN A 102 3.06 -14.36 -9.65
C ASN A 102 2.44 -14.32 -8.25
N TYR A 103 3.14 -13.61 -7.38
CA TYR A 103 2.70 -13.28 -6.03
C TYR A 103 2.61 -11.75 -5.85
N SER A 104 1.54 -11.30 -5.18
CA SER A 104 1.31 -9.90 -4.87
C SER A 104 0.82 -9.69 -3.45
N THR A 105 1.34 -8.67 -2.76
CA THR A 105 0.72 -8.08 -1.57
C THR A 105 0.24 -6.67 -1.88
N ILE A 106 -1.05 -6.40 -1.63
CA ILE A 106 -1.69 -5.15 -2.01
C ILE A 106 -2.29 -4.50 -0.76
N TYR A 107 -1.89 -3.27 -0.47
CA TYR A 107 -2.39 -2.49 0.66
C TYR A 107 -3.32 -1.40 0.13
N ILE A 108 -4.58 -1.40 0.57
CA ILE A 108 -5.61 -0.48 0.07
C ILE A 108 -6.26 0.22 1.26
N ARG A 109 -6.28 1.55 1.21
CA ARG A 109 -6.72 2.41 2.31
C ARG A 109 -7.61 3.56 1.82
N ASP A 110 -8.13 4.30 2.79
CA ASP A 110 -8.89 5.54 2.66
C ASP A 110 -10.22 5.26 1.95
N SER A 111 -10.55 5.96 0.87
CA SER A 111 -11.76 5.77 0.06
C SER A 111 -11.44 5.22 -1.33
N SER A 112 -10.35 4.46 -1.45
CA SER A 112 -9.89 3.91 -2.73
C SER A 112 -10.83 2.84 -3.26
N HIS A 113 -10.99 2.78 -4.58
CA HIS A 113 -11.82 1.80 -5.30
C HIS A 113 -10.95 0.95 -6.22
N VAL A 114 -10.88 -0.36 -5.98
CA VAL A 114 -9.94 -1.24 -6.67
C VAL A 114 -10.63 -2.50 -7.20
N GLU A 115 -10.50 -2.74 -8.51
CA GLU A 115 -10.83 -4.04 -9.10
C GLU A 115 -9.57 -4.91 -9.13
N ILE A 116 -9.65 -6.12 -8.56
CA ILE A 116 -8.56 -7.08 -8.48
C ILE A 116 -8.94 -8.30 -9.29
N ILE A 117 -8.16 -8.60 -10.32
CA ILE A 117 -8.38 -9.74 -11.22
C ILE A 117 -7.20 -10.70 -11.03
N VAL A 118 -7.48 -11.89 -10.51
CA VAL A 118 -6.46 -12.90 -10.20
C VAL A 118 -6.70 -14.15 -11.03
N LYS A 119 -5.70 -14.60 -11.78
CA LYS A 119 -5.82 -15.74 -12.69
C LYS A 119 -4.77 -16.84 -12.45
N ASN A 120 -5.03 -18.02 -13.00
CA ASN A 120 -4.10 -19.15 -13.05
C ASN A 120 -3.71 -19.68 -11.66
N LYS A 121 -2.41 -19.66 -11.31
CA LYS A 121 -1.82 -20.14 -10.05
C LYS A 121 -1.40 -18.99 -9.13
N ALA A 122 -1.79 -17.76 -9.45
CA ALA A 122 -1.32 -16.59 -8.73
C ALA A 122 -1.75 -16.62 -7.24
N PHE A 123 -0.89 -16.06 -6.39
CA PHE A 123 -1.16 -15.91 -4.96
C PHE A 123 -1.23 -14.43 -4.59
N VAL A 124 -2.35 -13.98 -4.01
CA VAL A 124 -2.56 -12.57 -3.68
C VAL A 124 -2.99 -12.41 -2.24
N ILE A 125 -2.32 -11.52 -1.52
CA ILE A 125 -2.74 -11.04 -0.20
C ILE A 125 -3.20 -9.59 -0.35
N VAL A 126 -4.39 -9.27 0.15
CA VAL A 126 -4.97 -7.93 0.11
C VAL A 126 -5.24 -7.45 1.52
N HIS A 127 -4.56 -6.39 1.95
CA HIS A 127 -4.83 -5.70 3.20
C HIS A 127 -5.79 -4.54 2.96
N LEU A 128 -6.93 -4.55 3.65
CA LEU A 128 -7.98 -3.54 3.53
C LEU A 128 -8.15 -2.74 4.80
N PHE A 129 -8.03 -1.42 4.67
CA PHE A 129 -8.15 -0.47 5.77
C PHE A 129 -9.28 0.53 5.50
N GLU A 130 -9.79 1.13 6.58
CA GLU A 130 -10.76 2.23 6.54
C GLU A 130 -11.98 1.94 5.66
N LYS A 131 -12.23 2.76 4.63
CA LYS A 131 -13.39 2.70 3.74
C LYS A 131 -13.04 2.17 2.36
N ALA A 132 -11.93 1.43 2.24
CA ALA A 132 -11.50 0.85 0.98
C ALA A 132 -12.60 -0.04 0.39
N ASN A 133 -12.84 0.11 -0.91
CA ASN A 133 -13.83 -0.65 -1.66
C ASN A 133 -13.11 -1.49 -2.71
N ILE A 134 -13.33 -2.81 -2.68
CA ILE A 134 -12.75 -3.71 -3.67
C ILE A 134 -13.77 -4.61 -4.33
N LYS A 135 -13.48 -4.93 -5.59
CA LYS A 135 -14.12 -6.01 -6.35
C LYS A 135 -13.06 -7.02 -6.76
N VAL A 136 -13.25 -8.29 -6.40
CA VAL A 136 -12.29 -9.37 -6.66
C VAL A 136 -12.90 -10.40 -7.61
N GLN A 137 -12.22 -10.64 -8.72
CA GLN A 137 -12.55 -11.67 -9.69
C GLN A 137 -11.42 -12.68 -9.77
N THR A 138 -11.77 -13.95 -9.67
CA THR A 138 -10.82 -15.06 -9.81
C THR A 138 -11.15 -15.93 -11.01
N GLU A 139 -10.12 -16.45 -11.67
CA GLU A 139 -10.25 -17.39 -12.80
C GLU A 139 -9.19 -18.51 -12.68
N ASP A 140 -9.57 -19.74 -13.02
CA ASP A 140 -8.82 -20.98 -12.79
C ASP A 140 -8.76 -21.39 -11.30
N PHE A 141 -7.56 -21.38 -10.72
CA PHE A 141 -7.28 -21.88 -9.37
C PHE A 141 -6.27 -20.99 -8.61
N PRO A 142 -6.48 -19.67 -8.55
CA PRO A 142 -5.64 -18.78 -7.78
C PRO A 142 -5.94 -18.92 -6.29
N ASN A 143 -5.03 -18.41 -5.46
CA ASN A 143 -5.22 -18.36 -4.02
C ASN A 143 -5.22 -16.91 -3.57
N VAL A 144 -6.37 -16.42 -3.11
CA VAL A 144 -6.55 -15.03 -2.68
C VAL A 144 -6.92 -14.99 -1.20
N LEU A 145 -6.14 -14.24 -0.43
CA LEU A 145 -6.40 -13.94 0.97
C LEU A 145 -6.66 -12.44 1.14
N ILE A 146 -7.85 -12.10 1.62
CA ILE A 146 -8.20 -10.73 2.03
C ILE A 146 -8.11 -10.64 3.55
N LEU A 147 -7.37 -9.67 4.03
CA LEU A 147 -7.24 -9.28 5.43
C LEU A 147 -8.02 -7.98 5.64
N LYS A 148 -9.12 -8.08 6.38
CA LYS A 148 -10.02 -6.99 6.70
C LYS A 148 -9.61 -6.36 8.03
N HIS A 149 -9.06 -5.15 7.97
CA HIS A 149 -8.61 -4.39 9.14
C HIS A 149 -9.57 -3.29 9.58
N SER A 150 -10.69 -3.11 8.85
CA SER A 150 -11.74 -2.15 9.19
C SER A 150 -13.12 -2.75 8.95
N LYS A 151 -14.10 -2.32 9.75
CA LYS A 151 -15.51 -2.70 9.57
C LYS A 151 -16.19 -1.96 8.42
N GLU A 152 -15.60 -0.87 7.95
CA GLU A 152 -16.17 0.01 6.92
C GLU A 152 -15.76 -0.36 5.49
N VAL A 153 -14.89 -1.37 5.32
CA VAL A 153 -14.47 -1.82 3.99
C VAL A 153 -15.61 -2.52 3.27
N VAL A 154 -15.66 -2.36 1.95
CA VAL A 154 -16.63 -3.03 1.07
C VAL A 154 -15.88 -4.04 0.21
N ILE A 155 -16.36 -5.30 0.21
CA ILE A 155 -15.75 -6.39 -0.54
C ILE A 155 -16.83 -7.06 -1.38
N GLU A 156 -16.68 -6.99 -2.69
CA GLU A 156 -17.39 -7.83 -3.65
C GLU A 156 -16.43 -8.88 -4.19
N ALA A 157 -16.71 -10.18 -4.03
CA ALA A 157 -15.79 -11.23 -4.46
C ALA A 157 -16.52 -12.38 -5.14
N THR A 158 -15.88 -12.98 -6.16
CA THR A 158 -16.30 -14.28 -6.70
C THR A 158 -16.01 -15.42 -5.70
N SER A 159 -16.41 -16.65 -6.04
CA SER A 159 -16.00 -17.86 -5.30
C SER A 159 -14.46 -17.98 -5.20
N ASN A 160 -13.97 -18.77 -4.24
CA ASN A 160 -12.55 -19.09 -4.01
C ASN A 160 -11.65 -17.97 -3.45
N VAL A 161 -12.23 -17.02 -2.71
CA VAL A 161 -11.49 -16.01 -1.94
C VAL A 161 -11.61 -16.30 -0.45
N LYS A 162 -10.48 -16.29 0.27
CA LYS A 162 -10.46 -16.41 1.74
C LYS A 162 -10.48 -15.01 2.35
N ILE A 163 -11.41 -14.75 3.27
CA ILE A 163 -11.50 -13.47 3.98
C ILE A 163 -11.26 -13.73 5.46
N LYS A 164 -10.35 -12.97 6.06
CA LYS A 164 -10.10 -12.97 7.51
C LYS A 164 -10.24 -11.56 8.06
N GLU A 165 -10.86 -11.45 9.23
CA GLU A 165 -10.92 -10.20 9.97
C GLU A 165 -9.76 -10.14 10.98
N ASP A 166 -9.06 -9.02 10.98
CA ASP A 166 -8.01 -8.68 11.94
C ASP A 166 -8.05 -7.18 12.22
N LEU A 167 -9.00 -6.78 13.06
CA LEU A 167 -9.28 -5.38 13.37
C LEU A 167 -8.24 -4.75 14.32
N ASP A 168 -7.33 -5.57 14.86
CA ASP A 168 -6.32 -5.15 15.82
C ASP A 168 -4.91 -5.09 15.20
N TYR A 169 -4.78 -5.38 13.90
CA TYR A 169 -3.51 -5.46 13.16
C TYR A 169 -2.55 -4.27 13.40
N LEU A 170 -3.07 -3.05 13.48
CA LEU A 170 -2.27 -1.82 13.67
C LEU A 170 -2.30 -1.28 15.10
N LYS A 171 -2.89 -1.98 16.07
CA LYS A 171 -3.06 -1.46 17.44
C LYS A 171 -1.77 -1.39 18.23
#